data_AF-A0A0J6S1L0-F1
#
_entry.id   AF-A0A0J6S1L0-F1
#
_cell.length_a   1.000
_cell.length_b   1.000
_cell.length_c   1.000
_cell.angle_alpha   90.00
_cell.angle_beta   90.00
_cell.angle_gamma   90.00
#
_symmetry.space_group_name_H-M   'P 1'
#
loop_
_entity.id
_entity.type
_entity.pdbx_description
1 polymer ?
#
loop_
_entity_poly.entity_id
_entity_poly.type
_entity_poly.pdbx_seq_one_letter_code
_entity_poly.pdbx_strand_id
1 'polypeptide(L)'
;MTASRTGRLAALIPLGAALAAVALAAASGATQASLASAGLDPWVYGFFADRYPLFVAAIAYGVARAALLLLPAPTWRGGLGAVLGLVLVIALTLHPTYGGLVLRAGFSVGGIAFLSGQPMALAQGLGAVAAASVLGGALGLAALVGRGLPRRGEWRRALVRALLRFVALAWALGLVAAARDLGLSGFPRLPLSGAQAVLALGLVLAAFLPHTILSLVDPHSSVETAPGRR
;
A
#
# COMPACT_ATOMS: atom_id res chain seq x y z
N MET A 1 -24.02 18.76 0.69
CA MET A 1 -23.16 18.36 1.84
C MET A 1 -22.86 16.85 1.93
N THR A 2 -23.55 15.98 1.20
CA THR A 2 -23.35 14.52 1.23
C THR A 2 -22.12 14.03 0.45
N ALA A 3 -21.83 14.60 -0.74
CA ALA A 3 -20.71 14.17 -1.59
C ALA A 3 -19.32 14.32 -0.94
N SER A 4 -19.12 15.34 -0.09
CA SER A 4 -17.83 15.56 0.59
C SER A 4 -17.57 14.57 1.73
N ARG A 5 -18.63 14.09 2.41
CA ARG A 5 -18.51 13.02 3.41
C ARG A 5 -18.18 11.68 2.76
N THR A 6 -18.83 11.36 1.63
CA THR A 6 -18.58 10.12 0.89
C THR A 6 -17.12 10.03 0.40
N GLY A 7 -16.55 11.13 -0.09
CA GLY A 7 -15.15 11.19 -0.52
C GLY A 7 -14.15 10.99 0.63
N ARG A 8 -14.44 11.55 1.82
CA ARG A 8 -13.58 11.38 3.01
C ARG A 8 -13.64 9.95 3.56
N LEU A 9 -14.83 9.34 3.60
CA LEU A 9 -14.98 7.94 4.02
C LEU A 9 -14.28 6.99 3.06
N ALA A 10 -14.37 7.25 1.75
CA ALA A 10 -13.68 6.45 0.75
C ALA A 10 -12.14 6.47 0.90
N ALA A 11 -11.57 7.57 1.38
CA ALA A 11 -10.14 7.68 1.64
C ALA A 11 -9.65 6.78 2.79
N LEU A 12 -10.53 6.39 3.72
CA LEU A 12 -10.22 5.51 4.85
C LEU A 12 -10.30 4.02 4.48
N ILE A 13 -11.02 3.66 3.41
CA ILE A 13 -11.22 2.26 2.99
C ILE A 13 -9.90 1.48 2.83
N PRO A 14 -8.83 2.01 2.20
CA PRO A 14 -7.59 1.27 2.05
C PRO A 14 -6.87 1.00 3.37
N LEU A 15 -6.89 1.97 4.29
CA LEU A 15 -6.36 1.79 5.64
C LEU A 15 -7.17 0.75 6.40
N GLY A 16 -8.51 0.82 6.31
CA GLY A 16 -9.42 -0.18 6.86
C GLY A 16 -9.14 -1.58 6.31
N ALA A 17 -8.90 -1.73 5.01
CA ALA A 17 -8.57 -3.00 4.38
C ALA A 17 -7.23 -3.58 4.90
N ALA A 18 -6.21 -2.72 5.06
CA ALA A 18 -4.92 -3.12 5.62
C ALA A 18 -5.05 -3.60 7.08
N LEU A 19 -5.80 -2.87 7.90
CA LEU A 19 -6.06 -3.24 9.29
C LEU A 19 -6.92 -4.50 9.39
N ALA A 20 -7.94 -4.64 8.54
CA ALA A 20 -8.79 -5.82 8.47
C ALA A 20 -7.99 -7.07 8.10
N ALA A 21 -7.03 -6.98 7.17
CA ALA A 21 -6.16 -8.11 6.84
C ALA A 21 -5.38 -8.62 8.06
N VAL A 22 -4.84 -7.72 8.89
CA VAL A 22 -4.13 -8.07 10.13
C VAL A 22 -5.10 -8.61 11.19
N ALA A 23 -6.26 -7.97 11.36
CA ALA A 23 -7.27 -8.39 12.32
C ALA A 23 -7.82 -9.79 11.97
N LEU A 24 -8.03 -10.09 10.70
CA LEU A 24 -8.44 -11.42 10.22
C LEU A 24 -7.35 -12.45 10.46
N ALA A 25 -6.07 -12.12 10.21
CA ALA A 25 -4.95 -13.02 10.52
C ALA A 25 -4.86 -13.32 12.02
N ALA A 26 -5.04 -12.32 12.88
CA ALA A 26 -5.06 -12.50 14.32
C ALA A 26 -6.28 -13.30 14.81
N ALA A 27 -7.48 -12.99 14.32
CA ALA A 27 -8.72 -13.64 14.74
C ALA A 27 -8.84 -15.09 14.27
N SER A 28 -8.31 -15.40 13.08
CA SER A 28 -8.30 -16.77 12.54
C SER A 28 -7.22 -17.64 13.17
N GLY A 29 -6.23 -17.05 13.85
CA GLY A 29 -5.04 -17.78 14.28
C GLY A 29 -4.27 -18.41 13.11
N ALA A 30 -4.42 -17.85 11.90
CA ALA A 30 -3.83 -18.43 10.70
C ALA A 30 -2.31 -18.49 10.81
N THR A 31 -1.78 -19.68 10.55
CA THR A 31 -0.34 -19.97 10.48
C THR A 31 0.05 -20.37 9.08
N GLN A 32 1.36 -20.33 8.79
CA GLN A 32 1.90 -20.84 7.53
C GLN A 32 1.43 -22.27 7.25
N ALA A 33 1.49 -23.15 8.24
CA ALA A 33 1.07 -24.54 8.11
C ALA A 33 -0.41 -24.67 7.74
N SER A 34 -1.30 -23.92 8.40
CA SER A 34 -2.74 -23.97 8.12
C SER A 34 -3.12 -23.42 6.74
N LEU A 35 -2.36 -22.45 6.23
CA LEU A 35 -2.62 -21.87 4.92
C LEU A 35 -2.02 -22.75 3.80
N ALA A 36 -0.88 -23.41 4.05
CA ALA A 36 -0.36 -24.44 3.16
C ALA A 36 -1.30 -25.63 3.04
N SER A 37 -1.89 -26.11 4.13
CA SER A 37 -2.88 -27.18 4.05
C SER A 37 -4.13 -26.78 3.24
N ALA A 38 -4.36 -25.48 3.03
CA ALA A 38 -5.38 -24.94 2.14
C ALA A 38 -4.90 -24.72 0.68
N GLY A 39 -3.69 -25.17 0.33
CA GLY A 39 -3.12 -25.08 -1.02
C GLY A 39 -2.49 -23.72 -1.35
N LEU A 40 -2.16 -22.90 -0.34
CA LEU A 40 -1.57 -21.57 -0.53
C LEU A 40 -0.03 -21.56 -0.40
N ASP A 41 0.63 -22.71 -0.52
CA ASP A 41 2.08 -22.86 -0.35
C ASP A 41 2.93 -21.78 -1.05
N PRO A 42 2.69 -21.43 -2.33
CA PRO A 42 3.53 -20.47 -3.05
C PRO A 42 3.49 -19.04 -2.48
N TRP A 43 2.47 -18.72 -1.67
CA TRP A 43 2.24 -17.38 -1.13
C TRP A 43 2.47 -17.30 0.37
N VAL A 44 2.80 -18.40 1.01
CA VAL A 44 2.88 -18.48 2.47
C VAL A 44 4.21 -19.07 2.94
N TYR A 45 4.85 -19.89 2.10
CA TYR A 45 6.21 -20.36 2.31
C TYR A 45 7.22 -19.56 1.47
N GLY A 46 8.40 -19.35 2.05
CA GLY A 46 9.54 -18.73 1.38
C GLY A 46 10.12 -17.54 2.12
N PHE A 47 11.32 -17.14 1.68
CA PHE A 47 12.12 -16.09 2.32
C PHE A 47 11.33 -14.80 2.59
N PHE A 48 10.54 -14.34 1.62
CA PHE A 48 9.81 -13.09 1.75
C PHE A 48 8.61 -13.17 2.70
N ALA A 49 7.91 -14.31 2.76
CA ALA A 49 6.82 -14.51 3.70
C ALA A 49 7.32 -14.51 5.14
N ASP A 50 8.48 -15.11 5.38
CA ASP A 50 9.14 -15.12 6.69
C ASP A 50 9.74 -13.75 7.05
N ARG A 51 10.39 -13.07 6.10
CA ARG A 51 11.12 -11.82 6.37
C ARG A 51 10.19 -10.60 6.45
N TYR A 52 9.08 -10.59 5.69
CA TYR A 52 8.18 -9.44 5.55
C TYR A 52 6.73 -9.83 5.86
N PRO A 53 6.42 -10.20 7.12
CA PRO A 53 5.13 -10.79 7.46
C PRO A 53 3.95 -9.82 7.33
N LEU A 54 4.17 -8.50 7.51
CA LEU A 54 3.12 -7.49 7.37
C LEU A 54 2.91 -7.02 5.93
N PHE A 55 3.65 -7.55 4.94
CA PHE A 55 3.49 -7.13 3.56
C PHE A 55 2.09 -7.46 3.00
N VAL A 56 1.40 -8.46 3.54
CA VAL A 56 -0.04 -8.72 3.26
C VAL A 56 -0.93 -7.49 3.47
N ALA A 57 -0.62 -6.65 4.47
CA ALA A 57 -1.36 -5.41 4.70
C ALA A 57 -1.13 -4.38 3.57
N ALA A 58 0.07 -4.33 3.00
CA ALA A 58 0.37 -3.50 1.84
C ALA A 58 -0.35 -3.98 0.58
N ILE A 59 -0.50 -5.29 0.40
CA ILE A 59 -1.29 -5.88 -0.69
C ILE A 59 -2.76 -5.48 -0.55
N ALA A 60 -3.35 -5.68 0.64
CA ALA A 60 -4.73 -5.29 0.92
C ALA A 60 -4.97 -3.79 0.71
N TYR A 61 -4.03 -2.96 1.16
CA TYR A 61 -4.05 -1.51 0.92
C TYR A 61 -4.05 -1.18 -0.58
N GLY A 62 -3.12 -1.77 -1.35
CA GLY A 62 -2.98 -1.54 -2.79
C GLY A 62 -4.21 -2.00 -3.59
N VAL A 63 -4.73 -3.19 -3.28
CA VAL A 63 -5.95 -3.74 -3.90
C VAL A 63 -7.14 -2.82 -3.65
N ALA A 64 -7.34 -2.39 -2.40
CA ALA A 64 -8.41 -1.44 -2.06
C ALA A 64 -8.23 -0.11 -2.82
N ARG A 65 -7.02 0.45 -2.89
CA ARG A 65 -6.76 1.68 -3.66
C ARG A 65 -7.12 1.54 -5.15
N ALA A 66 -6.79 0.41 -5.76
CA ALA A 66 -7.13 0.13 -7.15
C ALA A 66 -8.65 -0.02 -7.34
N ALA A 67 -9.32 -0.79 -6.48
CA ALA A 67 -10.77 -1.01 -6.55
C ALA A 67 -11.57 0.29 -6.40
N LEU A 68 -11.11 1.24 -5.59
CA LEU A 68 -11.76 2.55 -5.42
C LEU A 68 -11.76 3.42 -6.67
N LEU A 69 -11.00 3.08 -7.72
CA LEU A 69 -11.08 3.76 -9.01
C LEU A 69 -12.44 3.55 -9.71
N LEU A 70 -13.24 2.58 -9.27
CA LEU A 70 -14.62 2.36 -9.74
C LEU A 70 -15.63 3.39 -9.18
N LEU A 71 -15.35 3.98 -8.01
CA LEU A 71 -16.31 4.84 -7.30
C LEU A 71 -16.54 6.23 -7.91
N PRO A 72 -15.51 6.97 -8.37
CA PRO A 72 -15.73 8.32 -8.90
C PRO A 72 -16.34 8.26 -10.30
N ALA A 73 -17.68 8.16 -10.33
CA ALA A 73 -18.52 7.94 -11.51
C ALA A 73 -18.09 6.69 -12.32
N PRO A 74 -18.92 5.64 -12.44
CA PRO A 74 -18.56 4.41 -13.14
C PRO A 74 -18.40 4.66 -14.64
N THR A 75 -17.22 5.15 -15.02
CA THR A 75 -16.80 5.40 -16.39
C THR A 75 -16.00 4.21 -16.87
N TRP A 76 -16.01 3.96 -18.18
CA TRP A 76 -15.18 2.91 -18.78
C TRP A 76 -13.68 3.09 -18.42
N ARG A 77 -13.21 4.34 -18.32
CA ARG A 77 -11.84 4.66 -17.89
C ARG A 77 -11.60 4.25 -16.45
N GLY A 78 -12.50 4.60 -15.53
CA GLY A 78 -12.44 4.17 -14.12
C GLY A 78 -12.42 2.65 -13.99
N GLY A 79 -13.25 1.95 -14.77
CA GLY A 79 -13.26 0.49 -14.90
C GLY A 79 -11.91 -0.07 -15.35
N LEU A 80 -11.37 0.43 -16.47
CA LEU A 80 -10.06 0.01 -16.96
C LEU A 80 -8.93 0.29 -15.97
N GLY A 81 -8.94 1.47 -15.33
CA GLY A 81 -7.97 1.83 -14.30
C GLY A 81 -8.02 0.89 -13.10
N ALA A 82 -9.23 0.53 -12.64
CA ALA A 82 -9.41 -0.42 -11.55
C ALA A 82 -8.90 -1.82 -11.91
N VAL A 83 -9.29 -2.35 -13.08
CA VAL A 83 -8.83 -3.67 -13.56
C VAL A 83 -7.32 -3.69 -13.72
N LEU A 84 -6.75 -2.68 -14.38
CA LEU A 84 -5.30 -2.56 -14.54
C LEU A 84 -4.59 -2.49 -13.19
N GLY A 85 -5.09 -1.67 -12.26
CA GLY A 85 -4.53 -1.55 -10.92
C GLY A 85 -4.58 -2.85 -10.12
N LEU A 86 -5.70 -3.56 -10.16
CA LEU A 86 -5.85 -4.86 -9.50
C LEU A 86 -4.87 -5.89 -10.09
N VAL A 87 -4.81 -5.98 -11.42
CA VAL A 87 -3.90 -6.89 -12.12
C VAL A 87 -2.44 -6.57 -11.78
N LEU A 88 -2.03 -5.30 -11.87
CA LEU A 88 -0.65 -4.89 -11.58
C LEU A 88 -0.29 -5.10 -10.11
N VAL A 89 -1.16 -4.72 -9.16
CA VAL A 89 -0.88 -4.91 -7.74
C VAL A 89 -0.76 -6.40 -7.43
N ILE A 90 -1.71 -7.23 -7.87
CA ILE A 90 -1.68 -8.67 -7.61
C ILE A 90 -0.45 -9.31 -8.27
N ALA A 91 -0.22 -9.05 -9.56
CA ALA A 91 0.92 -9.63 -10.27
C ALA A 91 2.26 -9.19 -9.65
N LEU A 92 2.47 -7.91 -9.38
CA LEU A 92 3.74 -7.41 -8.87
C LEU A 92 4.01 -7.78 -7.41
N THR A 93 2.98 -8.15 -6.64
CA THR A 93 3.12 -8.51 -5.22
C THR A 93 3.04 -10.02 -4.94
N LEU A 94 2.44 -10.80 -5.85
CA LEU A 94 2.21 -12.24 -5.65
C LEU A 94 2.78 -13.14 -6.74
N HIS A 95 3.24 -12.59 -7.88
CA HIS A 95 3.86 -13.38 -8.95
C HIS A 95 5.40 -13.24 -8.94
N PRO A 96 6.17 -14.34 -9.06
CA PRO A 96 5.72 -15.74 -9.08
C PRO A 96 5.31 -16.29 -7.71
N THR A 97 5.71 -15.63 -6.62
CA THR A 97 5.46 -16.02 -5.22
C THR A 97 5.22 -14.79 -4.35
N TYR A 98 4.91 -14.98 -3.07
CA TYR A 98 4.75 -13.88 -2.10
C TYR A 98 5.88 -12.85 -2.17
N GLY A 99 5.50 -11.58 -2.17
CA GLY A 99 6.42 -10.45 -2.29
C GLY A 99 6.68 -10.01 -3.73
N GLY A 100 6.52 -10.93 -4.70
CA GLY A 100 6.66 -10.67 -6.13
C GLY A 100 7.85 -9.80 -6.50
N LEU A 101 7.67 -8.92 -7.48
CA LEU A 101 8.67 -7.95 -7.89
C LEU A 101 8.89 -6.85 -6.84
N VAL A 102 7.86 -6.49 -6.06
CA VAL A 102 7.95 -5.39 -5.08
C VAL A 102 9.00 -5.66 -4.01
N LEU A 103 8.91 -6.81 -3.32
CA LEU A 103 9.87 -7.16 -2.27
C LEU A 103 11.22 -7.56 -2.87
N ARG A 104 11.25 -8.19 -4.05
CA ARG A 104 12.51 -8.51 -4.74
C ARG A 104 13.29 -7.26 -5.10
N ALA A 105 12.65 -6.25 -5.69
CA ALA A 105 13.29 -4.99 -6.01
C ALA A 105 13.83 -4.30 -4.75
N GLY A 106 13.02 -4.23 -3.68
CA GLY A 106 13.45 -3.64 -2.42
C GLY A 106 14.62 -4.37 -1.77
N PHE A 107 14.56 -5.70 -1.71
CA PHE A 107 15.61 -6.52 -1.13
C PHE A 107 16.90 -6.47 -1.96
N SER A 108 16.82 -6.54 -3.29
CA SER A 108 17.99 -6.46 -4.17
C SER A 108 18.69 -5.11 -4.06
N VAL A 109 17.95 -4.00 -4.12
CA VAL A 109 18.54 -2.66 -4.02
C VAL A 109 19.12 -2.41 -2.63
N GLY A 110 18.37 -2.76 -1.57
CA GLY A 110 18.87 -2.62 -0.21
C GLY A 110 20.08 -3.52 0.08
N GLY A 111 20.06 -4.75 -0.42
CA GLY A 111 21.17 -5.70 -0.30
C GLY A 111 22.43 -5.20 -1.00
N ILE A 112 22.32 -4.74 -2.25
CA ILE A 112 23.45 -4.16 -3.00
C ILE A 112 24.01 -2.93 -2.28
N ALA A 113 23.14 -2.01 -1.82
CA ALA A 113 23.57 -0.84 -1.07
C ALA A 113 24.36 -1.21 0.19
N PHE A 114 23.87 -2.18 0.97
CA PHE A 114 24.56 -2.66 2.16
C PHE A 114 25.91 -3.31 1.81
N LEU A 115 25.96 -4.17 0.80
CA LEU A 115 27.20 -4.79 0.32
C LEU A 115 28.20 -3.78 -0.25
N SER A 116 27.72 -2.61 -0.68
CA SER A 116 28.54 -1.49 -1.14
C SER A 116 29.04 -0.59 0.00
N GLY A 117 28.87 -1.02 1.27
CA GLY A 117 29.36 -0.32 2.45
C GLY A 117 28.43 0.77 2.98
N GLN A 118 27.20 0.87 2.49
CA GLN A 118 26.26 1.86 3.03
C GLN A 118 25.76 1.46 4.42
N PRO A 119 25.49 2.43 5.31
CA PRO A 119 24.87 2.16 6.61
C PRO A 119 23.53 1.43 6.46
N MET A 120 23.22 0.52 7.40
CA MET A 120 22.02 -0.31 7.36
C MET A 120 20.72 0.52 7.17
N ALA A 121 20.59 1.64 7.86
CA ALA A 121 19.43 2.51 7.75
C ALA A 121 19.26 3.08 6.32
N LEU A 122 20.36 3.45 5.67
CA LEU A 122 20.34 3.98 4.30
C LEU A 122 20.04 2.86 3.30
N ALA A 123 20.64 1.68 3.48
CA ALA A 123 20.35 0.50 2.67
C ALA A 123 18.86 0.09 2.75
N GLN A 124 18.28 0.06 3.95
CA GLN A 124 16.86 -0.20 4.16
C GLN A 124 15.98 0.89 3.53
N GLY A 125 16.35 2.16 3.67
CA GLY A 125 15.66 3.28 3.03
C GLY A 125 15.64 3.16 1.51
N LEU A 126 16.78 2.85 0.88
CA LEU A 126 16.88 2.64 -0.56
C LEU A 126 16.03 1.44 -1.02
N GLY A 127 16.03 0.35 -0.25
CA GLY A 127 15.15 -0.79 -0.51
C GLY A 127 13.66 -0.43 -0.44
N ALA A 128 13.26 0.37 0.55
CA ALA A 128 11.88 0.85 0.68
C ALA A 128 11.47 1.76 -0.49
N VAL A 129 12.37 2.64 -0.94
CA VAL A 129 12.17 3.49 -2.13
C VAL A 129 12.04 2.65 -3.41
N ALA A 130 12.85 1.62 -3.59
CA ALA A 130 12.75 0.71 -4.74
C ALA A 130 11.40 -0.05 -4.73
N ALA A 131 11.00 -0.61 -3.60
CA ALA A 131 9.72 -1.27 -3.45
C ALA A 131 8.54 -0.32 -3.71
N ALA A 132 8.61 0.90 -3.17
CA ALA A 132 7.60 1.94 -3.39
C ALA A 132 7.54 2.41 -4.84
N SER A 133 8.65 2.35 -5.58
CA SER A 133 8.67 2.69 -7.01
C SER A 133 7.88 1.70 -7.83
N VAL A 134 8.01 0.39 -7.53
CA VAL A 134 7.25 -0.66 -8.20
C VAL A 134 5.76 -0.57 -7.83
N LEU A 135 5.43 -0.55 -6.53
CA LEU A 135 4.02 -0.53 -6.09
C LEU A 135 3.34 0.81 -6.40
N GLY A 136 4.02 1.92 -6.15
CA GLY A 136 3.55 3.27 -6.43
C GLY A 136 3.40 3.51 -7.93
N GLY A 137 4.30 2.96 -8.76
CA GLY A 137 4.18 2.98 -10.22
C GLY A 137 2.92 2.26 -10.70
N ALA A 138 2.64 1.07 -10.16
CA ALA A 138 1.42 0.32 -10.48
C ALA A 138 0.14 1.11 -10.14
N LEU A 139 0.07 1.66 -8.92
CA LEU A 139 -1.06 2.46 -8.47
C LEU A 139 -1.19 3.79 -9.22
N GLY A 140 -0.06 4.43 -9.52
CA GLY A 140 0.02 5.69 -10.26
C GLY A 140 -0.45 5.53 -11.70
N LEU A 141 0.04 4.50 -12.39
CA LEU A 141 -0.38 4.18 -13.76
C LEU A 141 -1.87 3.85 -13.83
N ALA A 142 -2.37 3.02 -12.93
CA ALA A 142 -3.79 2.72 -12.80
C ALA A 142 -4.63 3.98 -12.58
N ALA A 143 -4.19 4.89 -11.71
CA ALA A 143 -4.86 6.15 -11.46
C ALA A 143 -4.84 7.09 -12.67
N LEU A 144 -3.73 7.13 -13.43
CA LEU A 144 -3.63 7.90 -14.67
C LEU A 144 -4.58 7.38 -15.76
N VAL A 145 -4.69 6.06 -15.91
CA VAL A 145 -5.67 5.44 -16.82
C VAL A 145 -7.09 5.74 -16.37
N GLY A 146 -7.37 5.60 -15.06
CA GLY A 146 -8.69 5.76 -14.47
C GLY A 146 -9.21 7.20 -14.46
N ARG A 147 -8.34 8.17 -14.19
CA ARG A 147 -8.71 9.58 -13.95
C ARG A 147 -8.24 10.54 -15.04
N GLY A 148 -7.33 10.11 -15.91
CA GLY A 148 -6.69 10.95 -16.91
C GLY A 148 -5.54 11.80 -16.35
N LEU A 149 -4.93 12.58 -17.24
CA LEU A 149 -3.85 13.50 -16.90
C LEU A 149 -4.37 14.74 -16.15
N PRO A 150 -3.55 15.36 -15.28
CA PRO A 150 -3.87 16.63 -14.65
C PRO A 150 -4.19 17.72 -15.69
N ARG A 151 -5.10 18.63 -15.35
CA ARG A 151 -5.43 19.78 -16.22
C ARG A 151 -4.24 20.74 -16.34
N ARG A 152 -4.19 21.49 -17.46
CA ARG A 152 -3.20 22.56 -17.66
C ARG A 152 -3.29 23.55 -16.48
N GLY A 153 -2.17 23.82 -15.82
CA GLY A 153 -2.09 24.65 -14.60
C GLY A 153 -2.04 23.89 -13.27
N GLU A 154 -2.45 22.61 -13.24
CA GLU A 154 -2.45 21.80 -12.01
C GLU A 154 -1.22 20.89 -11.88
N TRP A 155 -0.39 20.80 -12.93
CA TRP A 155 0.76 19.90 -13.03
C TRP A 155 1.71 19.98 -11.85
N ARG A 156 2.12 21.19 -11.43
CA ARG A 156 3.01 21.37 -10.28
C ARG A 156 2.39 20.80 -9.00
N ARG A 157 1.10 21.05 -8.75
CA ARG A 157 0.39 20.54 -7.57
C ARG A 157 0.18 19.03 -7.65
N ALA A 158 -0.05 18.49 -8.85
CA ALA A 158 -0.17 17.05 -9.06
C ALA A 158 1.17 16.35 -8.81
N LEU A 159 2.28 16.91 -9.29
CA LEU A 159 3.63 16.39 -9.08
C LEU A 159 4.02 16.39 -7.59
N VAL A 160 3.82 17.52 -6.90
CA VAL A 160 4.10 17.60 -5.45
C VAL A 160 3.26 16.59 -4.67
N ARG A 161 1.96 16.44 -4.99
CA ARG A 161 1.10 15.43 -4.35
C ARG A 161 1.55 14.01 -4.66
N ALA A 162 1.97 13.73 -5.88
CA ALA A 162 2.50 12.42 -6.27
C ALA A 162 3.78 12.10 -5.49
N LEU A 163 4.70 13.06 -5.36
CA LEU A 163 5.94 12.91 -4.60
C LEU A 163 5.66 12.69 -3.11
N LEU A 164 4.76 13.45 -2.49
CA LEU A 164 4.40 13.26 -1.09
C LEU A 164 3.76 11.89 -0.85
N ARG A 165 2.88 11.44 -1.74
CA ARG A 165 2.28 10.09 -1.68
C ARG A 165 3.33 9.00 -1.86
N PHE A 166 4.27 9.20 -2.76
CA PHE A 166 5.39 8.30 -2.97
C PHE A 166 6.26 8.18 -1.72
N VAL A 167 6.66 9.30 -1.11
CA VAL A 167 7.43 9.31 0.14
C VAL A 167 6.66 8.62 1.28
N ALA A 168 5.36 8.89 1.40
CA ALA A 168 4.51 8.22 2.38
C ALA A 168 4.39 6.71 2.13
N LEU A 169 4.39 6.26 0.87
CA LEU A 169 4.40 4.84 0.52
C LEU A 169 5.76 4.19 0.82
N ALA A 170 6.86 4.87 0.53
CA ALA A 170 8.20 4.40 0.89
C ALA A 170 8.35 4.26 2.42
N TRP A 171 7.86 5.25 3.18
CA TRP A 171 7.75 5.14 4.63
C TRP A 171 6.94 3.90 5.06
N ALA A 172 5.76 3.70 4.49
CA ALA A 172 4.89 2.58 4.82
C ALA A 172 5.59 1.23 4.60
N LEU A 173 6.24 1.06 3.45
CA LEU A 173 6.94 -0.17 3.10
C LEU A 173 8.20 -0.38 3.95
N GLY A 174 8.92 0.69 4.30
CA GLY A 174 10.04 0.62 5.24
C GLY A 174 9.60 0.15 6.63
N LEU A 175 8.50 0.70 7.15
CA LEU A 175 7.99 0.31 8.47
C LEU A 175 7.44 -1.13 8.47
N VAL A 176 6.73 -1.52 7.42
CA VAL A 176 6.26 -2.90 7.22
C VAL A 176 7.45 -3.87 7.12
N ALA A 177 8.56 -3.46 6.50
CA ALA A 177 9.77 -4.25 6.43
C ALA A 177 10.49 -4.41 7.77
N ALA A 178 10.44 -3.39 8.64
CA ALA A 178 11.00 -3.45 9.98
C ALA A 178 10.18 -4.30 10.96
N ALA A 179 8.94 -4.67 10.60
CA ALA A 179 7.99 -5.29 11.51
C ALA A 179 8.51 -6.57 12.21
N ARG A 180 9.27 -7.40 11.49
CA ARG A 180 9.90 -8.59 12.05
C ARG A 180 10.90 -8.24 13.16
N ASP A 181 11.75 -7.26 12.91
CA ASP A 181 12.79 -6.82 13.83
C ASP A 181 12.20 -6.06 15.03
N LEU A 182 10.94 -5.59 14.90
CA LEU A 182 10.18 -4.91 15.96
C LEU A 182 9.34 -5.85 16.85
N GLY A 183 9.45 -7.18 16.69
CA GLY A 183 8.81 -8.15 17.59
C GLY A 183 7.80 -9.10 16.94
N LEU A 184 7.66 -9.07 15.61
CA LEU A 184 6.81 -10.00 14.85
C LEU A 184 7.57 -11.16 14.21
N SER A 185 8.71 -11.57 14.78
CA SER A 185 9.59 -12.60 14.22
C SER A 185 9.00 -14.02 14.21
N GLY A 186 8.02 -14.30 15.06
CA GLY A 186 7.32 -15.60 15.11
C GLY A 186 6.21 -15.74 14.06
N PHE A 187 5.60 -14.65 13.62
CA PHE A 187 4.53 -14.67 12.61
C PHE A 187 5.15 -14.64 11.20
N PRO A 188 4.68 -15.47 10.24
CA PRO A 188 3.45 -16.26 10.27
C PRO A 188 3.61 -17.74 10.66
N ARG A 189 4.77 -18.16 11.16
CA ARG A 189 4.99 -19.56 11.61
C ARG A 189 4.14 -19.92 12.83
N LEU A 190 4.02 -18.96 13.74
CA LEU A 190 3.15 -19.00 14.91
C LEU A 190 2.00 -18.01 14.74
N PRO A 191 0.83 -18.29 15.35
CA PRO A 191 -0.27 -17.34 15.34
C PRO A 191 0.14 -16.06 16.07
N LEU A 192 -0.45 -14.93 15.68
CA LEU A 192 -0.24 -13.67 16.39
C LEU A 192 -0.80 -13.80 17.82
N SER A 193 0.07 -13.63 18.81
CA SER A 193 -0.40 -13.44 20.19
C SER A 193 -1.19 -12.13 20.31
N GLY A 194 -1.99 -11.97 21.37
CA GLY A 194 -2.76 -10.73 21.58
C GLY A 194 -1.89 -9.46 21.55
N ALA A 195 -0.72 -9.50 22.20
CA ALA A 195 0.23 -8.39 22.20
C ALA A 195 0.83 -8.14 20.80
N GLN A 196 1.19 -9.20 20.07
CA GLN A 196 1.71 -9.08 18.70
C GLN A 196 0.64 -8.58 17.72
N ALA A 197 -0.62 -8.94 17.91
CA ALA A 197 -1.73 -8.45 17.10
C ALA A 197 -1.92 -6.93 17.29
N VAL A 198 -1.90 -6.44 18.54
CA VAL A 198 -1.96 -5.00 18.83
C VAL A 198 -0.76 -4.27 18.24
N LEU A 199 0.45 -4.82 18.38
CA LEU A 199 1.65 -4.26 17.76
C LEU A 199 1.54 -4.21 16.24
N ALA A 200 1.10 -5.29 15.60
CA ALA A 200 0.91 -5.36 14.15
C ALA A 200 -0.10 -4.32 13.66
N LEU A 201 -1.25 -4.19 14.33
CA LEU A 201 -2.25 -3.16 14.03
C LEU A 201 -1.67 -1.75 14.19
N GLY A 202 -0.92 -1.50 15.26
CA GLY A 202 -0.24 -0.23 15.51
C GLY A 202 0.79 0.11 14.41
N LEU A 203 1.59 -0.87 13.98
CA LEU A 203 2.56 -0.71 12.90
C LEU A 203 1.88 -0.45 11.55
N VAL A 204 0.81 -1.19 11.21
CA VAL A 204 0.05 -0.95 9.98
C VAL A 204 -0.61 0.42 9.99
N LEU A 205 -1.16 0.84 11.13
CA LEU A 205 -1.70 2.19 11.30
C LEU A 205 -0.60 3.24 11.06
N ALA A 206 0.53 3.13 11.76
CA ALA A 206 1.66 4.06 11.62
C ALA A 206 2.27 4.07 10.20
N ALA A 207 2.23 2.93 9.50
CA ALA A 207 2.74 2.80 8.14
C ALA A 207 1.86 3.56 7.14
N PHE A 208 0.55 3.32 7.15
CA PHE A 208 -0.36 3.80 6.11
C PHE A 208 -1.13 5.08 6.46
N LEU A 209 -1.08 5.53 7.72
CA LEU A 209 -1.73 6.76 8.16
C LEU A 209 -1.23 8.01 7.40
N PRO A 210 0.09 8.24 7.20
CA PRO A 210 0.56 9.41 6.45
C PRO A 210 -0.01 9.46 5.02
N HIS A 211 -0.02 8.33 4.33
CA HIS A 211 -0.57 8.23 2.97
C HIS A 211 -2.10 8.45 2.93
N THR A 212 -2.79 8.04 4.00
CA THR A 212 -4.24 8.22 4.16
C THR A 212 -4.58 9.69 4.44
N ILE A 213 -3.83 10.37 5.31
CA ILE A 213 -3.98 11.81 5.57
C ILE A 213 -3.81 12.62 4.28
N LEU A 214 -2.79 12.32 3.47
CA LEU A 214 -2.58 12.95 2.15
C LEU A 214 -3.71 12.69 1.14
N SER A 215 -4.59 11.72 1.41
CA SER A 215 -5.78 11.45 0.60
C SER A 215 -7.04 12.14 1.15
N LEU A 216 -7.03 12.58 2.41
CA LEU A 216 -8.11 13.34 3.04
C LEU A 216 -7.99 14.85 2.79
N VAL A 217 -6.76 15.34 2.67
CA VAL A 217 -6.45 16.75 2.36
C VAL A 217 -6.51 16.95 0.84
N ASP A 218 -7.71 16.83 0.24
CA ASP A 218 -7.95 17.28 -1.14
C ASP A 218 -8.70 18.63 -1.11
N PRO A 219 -8.12 19.70 -1.71
CA PRO A 219 -8.70 21.04 -1.71
C PRO A 219 -9.77 21.18 -2.79
N HIS A 220 -10.94 20.57 -2.57
CA HIS A 220 -12.17 20.92 -3.30
C HIS A 220 -13.23 21.42 -2.32
N SER A 221 -12.95 22.59 -1.75
CA SER A 221 -13.93 23.49 -1.17
C SER A 221 -13.42 24.93 -1.28
N SER A 222 -13.08 25.38 -2.49
CA SER A 222 -13.08 26.83 -2.75
C SER A 222 -14.52 27.19 -3.07
N VAL A 223 -15.17 27.84 -2.11
CA VAL A 223 -16.55 28.32 -2.15
C VAL A 223 -16.65 29.65 -2.93
N GLU A 224 -15.55 30.14 -3.49
CA GLU A 224 -15.53 31.41 -4.22
C GLU A 224 -15.59 31.19 -5.73
N THR A 225 -16.80 31.31 -6.27
CA THR A 225 -17.15 32.23 -7.36
C THR A 225 -18.59 31.97 -7.75
N ALA A 226 -19.52 32.67 -7.10
CA ALA A 226 -20.78 32.98 -7.75
C ALA A 226 -20.43 33.89 -8.95
N PRO A 227 -20.76 33.53 -10.19
CA PRO A 227 -20.73 34.50 -11.27
C PRO A 227 -21.86 35.48 -10.99
N GLY A 228 -21.50 36.69 -10.60
CA GLY A 228 -22.43 37.82 -10.61
C GLY A 228 -23.02 37.94 -12.01
N ARG A 229 -24.32 37.71 -12.12
CA ARG A 229 -25.10 38.13 -13.29
C ARG A 229 -25.22 39.66 -13.23
N ARG A 230 -24.63 40.34 -14.20
CA ARG A 230 -25.18 41.61 -14.71
C ARG A 230 -26.13 41.26 -15.85
#